data_AF-A0AA85BQI1-F1
#
_entry.id   AF-A0AA85BQI1-F1
#
_cell.length_a   1.000
_cell.length_b   1.000
_cell.length_c   1.000
_cell.angle_alpha   90.00
_cell.angle_beta   90.00
_cell.angle_gamma   90.00
#
_symmetry.space_group_name_H-M   'P 1'
#
loop_
_entity.id
_entity.type
_entity.pdbx_description
1 polymer ?
#
loop_
_entity_poly.entity_id
_entity_poly.type
_entity_poly.pdbx_seq_one_letter_code
_entity_poly.pdbx_strand_id
1 'polypeptide(L)'
;MKLPLFALAFPTIQLKTIGLDFKGFKNPDIFECILSMNSKSLSSILKGSKEAVKDRHSLGWTPLMLAVVTRNYEAVKELLKSGSNPNDVDNYAGIVRTAHDLRMMSSEVEWIRLTQFSDFLNPSADFRGCSALHYAVLINDSKLVRLLLEFGADPTIVNERGHRPVMYAKDSSIRDLLAEAESKKAEEVAAKEREERRLQPLENRLRKVIVGQEAAIRTVSAAIRRKENGWYDEDHPLVFLFLGSSGIGKTELAKQVAAYLHKDIKKGFIRIDMSEYQEKHEVSKFIGSPPGYVGHEEGGQLTRALAACPNAVVLFDETEKAHPDVLTALLQLFDEGRLTDGRGTTINCKDAIFIMTSNVGSQVIAEHAQQLRYVSGNDEADIEISRDFKEKVMRPILRRHFLRDEFLGRINEMVYFLPFSTSELTELVNRSLKSWSEKALKRHSLTVTWNREVVDLIVDGYDVYYGARSINYEIERRIISLLALADEQGHLNPGSHVNISVSHKSVKDEAWSSKKSNENLDPTISSPPRIVLNVTDAKGKMNKVLDLTQTTISWA
;
A
#
# COMPACT_ATOMS: atom_id res chain seq x y z
N MET A 1 -36.31 -1.90 13.36
CA MET A 1 -37.73 -1.47 13.33
C MET A 1 -38.22 -1.50 11.88
N LYS A 2 -39.50 -1.86 11.63
CA LYS A 2 -40.13 -1.68 10.31
C LYS A 2 -40.89 -0.35 10.31
N LEU A 3 -40.62 0.53 9.35
CA LEU A 3 -41.48 1.68 9.05
C LEU A 3 -42.48 1.31 7.95
N PRO A 4 -43.75 1.71 8.04
CA PRO A 4 -44.75 1.39 7.02
C PRO A 4 -44.61 2.29 5.79
N LEU A 5 -44.66 1.72 4.59
CA LEU A 5 -45.00 2.47 3.39
C LEU A 5 -46.51 2.68 3.37
N PHE A 6 -46.97 3.92 3.59
CA PHE A 6 -48.33 4.31 3.24
C PHE A 6 -48.38 4.71 1.76
N ALA A 7 -48.97 3.84 0.94
CA ALA A 7 -49.33 4.18 -0.43
C ALA A 7 -50.65 4.97 -0.43
N LEU A 8 -50.57 6.30 -0.36
CA LEU A 8 -51.71 7.19 -0.58
C LEU A 8 -51.79 7.55 -2.06
N ALA A 9 -52.80 7.02 -2.75
CA ALA A 9 -53.07 7.34 -4.14
C ALA A 9 -53.74 8.72 -4.24
N PHE A 10 -52.97 9.75 -4.59
CA PHE A 10 -53.48 11.05 -5.02
C PHE A 10 -53.63 11.09 -6.55
N PRO A 11 -54.58 11.88 -7.10
CA PRO A 11 -54.87 11.88 -8.52
C PRO A 11 -53.73 12.52 -9.34
N THR A 12 -53.53 12.02 -10.56
CA THR A 12 -52.53 12.53 -11.52
C THR A 12 -52.90 13.93 -12.01
N ILE A 13 -52.37 14.96 -11.32
CA ILE A 13 -52.48 16.35 -11.72
C ILE A 13 -51.72 16.57 -13.04
N GLN A 14 -52.37 17.12 -14.06
CA GLN A 14 -51.71 17.46 -15.32
C GLN A 14 -50.79 18.67 -15.14
N LEU A 15 -49.48 18.43 -15.12
CA LEU A 15 -48.41 19.43 -15.13
C LEU A 15 -48.38 20.20 -16.47
N LYS A 16 -49.32 21.13 -16.67
CA LYS A 16 -49.44 21.90 -17.93
C LYS A 16 -49.58 23.41 -17.80
N THR A 17 -49.72 23.95 -16.58
CA THR A 17 -49.75 25.39 -16.31
C THR A 17 -49.20 25.71 -14.93
N ILE A 18 -47.95 26.19 -14.89
CA ILE A 18 -47.34 27.16 -13.96
C ILE A 18 -45.88 27.32 -14.41
N GLY A 19 -45.35 28.55 -14.48
CA GLY A 19 -43.98 28.79 -14.94
C GLY A 19 -42.94 28.26 -13.96
N LEU A 20 -42.04 27.39 -14.42
CA LEU A 20 -40.90 26.90 -13.65
C LEU A 20 -39.80 27.96 -13.66
N ASP A 21 -39.61 28.65 -12.52
CA ASP A 21 -38.67 29.77 -12.43
C ASP A 21 -37.23 29.30 -12.23
N PHE A 22 -36.56 28.89 -13.33
CA PHE A 22 -35.20 28.35 -13.35
C PHE A 22 -34.08 29.38 -13.07
N LYS A 23 -34.27 30.30 -12.12
CA LYS A 23 -33.27 31.31 -11.73
C LYS A 23 -32.14 30.70 -10.88
N GLY A 24 -31.12 30.16 -11.57
CA GLY A 24 -29.87 29.71 -10.92
C GLY A 24 -29.04 28.69 -11.72
N PHE A 25 -29.56 28.15 -12.82
CA PHE A 25 -28.88 27.10 -13.60
C PHE A 25 -27.95 27.69 -14.66
N LYS A 26 -26.84 27.00 -14.95
CA LYS A 26 -25.94 27.37 -16.06
C LYS A 26 -26.49 27.01 -17.44
N ASN A 27 -27.34 25.99 -17.52
CA ASN A 27 -28.18 25.64 -18.67
C ASN A 27 -29.52 25.11 -18.15
N PRO A 28 -30.58 25.95 -18.03
CA PRO A 28 -31.90 25.47 -17.59
C PRO A 28 -32.55 24.55 -18.65
N ASP A 29 -32.33 24.86 -19.94
CA ASP A 29 -32.94 24.24 -21.11
C ASP A 29 -32.90 22.70 -21.11
N ILE A 30 -31.79 22.10 -20.67
CA ILE A 30 -31.62 20.64 -20.71
C ILE A 30 -32.51 19.93 -19.68
N PHE A 31 -32.66 20.48 -18.48
CA PHE A 31 -33.51 19.91 -17.44
C PHE A 31 -35.00 20.13 -17.79
N GLU A 32 -35.36 21.29 -18.34
CA GLU A 32 -36.71 21.56 -18.83
C GLU A 32 -37.10 20.67 -20.03
N CYS A 33 -36.18 20.39 -20.96
CA CYS A 33 -36.41 19.47 -22.08
C CYS A 33 -36.66 18.02 -21.61
N ILE A 34 -36.06 17.59 -20.50
CA ILE A 34 -36.29 16.27 -19.92
C ILE A 34 -37.67 16.20 -19.25
N LEU A 35 -38.03 17.20 -18.45
CA LEU A 35 -39.34 17.31 -17.78
C LEU A 35 -40.50 17.40 -18.76
N SER A 36 -40.34 18.18 -19.85
CA SER A 36 -41.32 18.29 -20.94
C SER A 36 -41.33 17.10 -21.91
N MET A 37 -40.48 16.08 -21.66
CA MET A 37 -40.30 14.88 -22.50
C MET A 37 -39.97 15.16 -23.98
N ASN A 38 -39.40 16.32 -24.30
CA ASN A 38 -39.13 16.75 -25.67
C ASN A 38 -37.77 16.23 -26.17
N SER A 39 -37.74 14.96 -26.61
CA SER A 39 -36.55 14.31 -27.14
C SER A 39 -35.93 15.00 -28.36
N LYS A 40 -36.72 15.72 -29.18
CA LYS A 40 -36.20 16.49 -30.32
C LYS A 40 -35.35 17.67 -29.85
N SER A 41 -35.88 18.49 -28.95
CA SER A 41 -35.12 19.62 -28.37
C SER A 41 -33.89 19.13 -27.63
N LEU A 42 -34.00 18.06 -26.82
CA LEU A 42 -32.85 17.42 -26.16
C LEU A 42 -31.74 17.06 -27.16
N SER A 43 -32.08 16.39 -28.26
CA SER A 43 -31.10 16.00 -29.30
C SER A 43 -30.45 17.20 -30.02
N SER A 44 -31.09 18.37 -30.01
CA SER A 44 -30.53 19.60 -30.57
C SER A 44 -29.56 20.28 -29.60
N ILE A 45 -29.90 20.34 -28.31
CA ILE A 45 -29.05 20.88 -27.24
C ILE A 45 -27.76 20.05 -27.14
N LEU A 46 -27.87 18.71 -27.14
CA LEU A 46 -26.72 17.80 -27.03
C LEU A 46 -25.80 17.82 -28.27
N LYS A 47 -26.30 18.27 -29.43
CA LYS A 47 -25.47 18.54 -30.62
C LYS A 47 -24.77 19.89 -30.55
N GLY A 48 -25.39 20.90 -29.94
CA GLY A 48 -24.80 22.23 -29.73
C GLY A 48 -23.78 22.27 -28.58
N SER A 49 -24.05 21.59 -27.48
CA SER A 49 -23.15 21.48 -26.32
C SER A 49 -23.12 20.05 -25.78
N LYS A 50 -21.99 19.36 -25.99
CA LYS A 50 -21.70 18.07 -25.35
C LYS A 50 -21.34 18.20 -23.88
N GLU A 51 -21.10 19.41 -23.37
CA GLU A 51 -20.76 19.61 -21.95
C GLU A 51 -22.00 19.63 -21.06
N ALA A 52 -23.18 19.93 -21.63
CA ALA A 52 -24.44 20.00 -20.90
C ALA A 52 -24.84 18.69 -20.18
N VAL A 53 -24.30 17.53 -20.59
CA VAL A 53 -24.51 16.26 -19.85
C VAL A 53 -23.84 16.23 -18.46
N LYS A 54 -22.85 17.11 -18.23
CA LYS A 54 -22.11 17.24 -16.98
C LYS A 54 -22.64 18.34 -16.06
N ASP A 55 -23.59 19.15 -16.53
CA ASP A 55 -24.21 20.18 -15.70
C ASP A 55 -24.90 19.53 -14.50
N ARG A 56 -25.00 20.28 -13.40
CA ARG A 56 -25.69 19.80 -12.19
C ARG A 56 -26.81 20.73 -11.78
N HIS A 57 -27.91 20.11 -11.37
CA HIS A 57 -29.04 20.76 -10.74
C HIS A 57 -28.57 21.43 -9.43
N SER A 58 -29.21 22.51 -9.00
CA SER A 58 -28.96 23.17 -7.71
C SER A 58 -29.03 22.21 -6.51
N LEU A 59 -29.86 21.16 -6.64
CA LEU A 59 -30.05 20.09 -5.66
C LEU A 59 -29.12 18.87 -5.85
N GLY A 60 -28.10 18.95 -6.72
CA GLY A 60 -26.99 18.00 -6.80
C GLY A 60 -26.92 17.08 -8.03
N TRP A 61 -28.02 16.89 -8.77
CA TRP A 61 -28.16 15.84 -9.80
C TRP A 61 -27.61 16.16 -11.18
N THR A 62 -27.24 15.12 -11.94
CA THR A 62 -27.01 15.20 -13.39
C THR A 62 -28.32 15.06 -14.19
N PRO A 63 -28.38 15.52 -15.46
CA PRO A 63 -29.53 15.32 -16.34
C PRO A 63 -29.95 13.85 -16.47
N LEU A 64 -28.97 12.93 -16.43
CA LEU A 64 -29.20 11.49 -16.52
C LEU A 64 -30.03 10.95 -15.35
N MET A 65 -29.81 11.42 -14.12
CA MET A 65 -30.62 11.02 -12.96
C MET A 65 -32.08 11.46 -13.14
N LEU A 66 -32.30 12.70 -13.57
CA LEU A 66 -33.65 13.22 -13.84
C LEU A 66 -34.34 12.44 -14.98
N ALA A 67 -33.62 12.12 -16.06
CA ALA A 67 -34.15 11.33 -17.17
C ALA A 67 -34.53 9.89 -16.75
N VAL A 68 -33.75 9.27 -15.85
CA VAL A 68 -34.08 7.97 -15.25
C VAL A 68 -35.35 8.07 -14.40
N VAL A 69 -35.50 9.12 -13.58
CA VAL A 69 -36.61 9.22 -12.62
C VAL A 69 -37.93 9.67 -13.25
N THR A 70 -37.86 10.49 -14.29
CA THR A 70 -39.01 10.76 -15.18
C THR A 70 -39.37 9.57 -16.08
N ARG A 71 -38.67 8.41 -15.93
CA ARG A 71 -38.82 7.19 -16.76
C ARG A 71 -38.63 7.44 -18.27
N ASN A 72 -37.90 8.48 -18.64
CA ASN A 72 -37.74 8.93 -20.03
C ASN A 72 -36.61 8.16 -20.74
N TYR A 73 -36.92 6.92 -21.16
CA TYR A 73 -35.98 5.97 -21.76
C TYR A 73 -35.18 6.55 -22.94
N GLU A 74 -35.81 7.30 -23.85
CA GLU A 74 -35.11 7.90 -25.00
C GLU A 74 -34.19 9.05 -24.58
N ALA A 75 -34.56 9.86 -23.57
CA ALA A 75 -33.66 10.87 -23.02
C ALA A 75 -32.43 10.23 -22.33
N VAL A 76 -32.63 9.19 -21.52
CA VAL A 76 -31.54 8.41 -20.91
C VAL A 76 -30.57 7.89 -21.98
N LYS A 77 -31.11 7.28 -23.05
CA LYS A 77 -30.35 6.71 -24.17
C LYS A 77 -29.55 7.77 -24.94
N GLU A 78 -30.11 8.94 -25.19
CA GLU A 78 -29.42 10.02 -25.91
C GLU A 78 -28.37 10.74 -25.04
N LEU A 79 -28.63 10.91 -23.73
CA LEU A 79 -27.66 11.44 -22.77
C LEU A 79 -26.42 10.52 -22.64
N LEU A 80 -26.63 9.21 -22.51
CA LEU A 80 -25.56 8.22 -22.41
C LEU A 80 -24.69 8.20 -23.69
N LYS A 81 -25.30 8.15 -24.88
CA LYS A 81 -24.58 8.30 -26.16
C LYS A 81 -23.80 9.61 -26.28
N SER A 82 -24.29 10.68 -25.67
CA SER A 82 -23.65 12.00 -25.70
C SER A 82 -22.47 12.13 -24.73
N GLY A 83 -22.16 11.08 -23.95
CA GLY A 83 -21.03 11.03 -23.03
C GLY A 83 -21.39 11.31 -21.56
N SER A 84 -22.67 11.21 -21.18
CA SER A 84 -23.08 11.28 -19.77
C SER A 84 -22.53 10.07 -19.00
N ASN A 85 -21.83 10.30 -17.89
CA ASN A 85 -21.33 9.22 -17.04
C ASN A 85 -22.46 8.60 -16.20
N PRO A 86 -22.78 7.30 -16.33
CA PRO A 86 -23.78 6.65 -15.47
C PRO A 86 -23.34 6.47 -14.02
N ASN A 87 -22.03 6.63 -13.76
CA ASN A 87 -21.40 6.42 -12.46
C ASN A 87 -21.22 7.72 -11.66
N ASP A 88 -21.67 8.85 -12.20
CA ASP A 88 -21.82 10.08 -11.43
C ASP A 88 -22.86 9.87 -10.31
N VAL A 89 -22.56 10.37 -9.12
CA VAL A 89 -23.39 10.24 -7.92
C VAL A 89 -24.10 11.54 -7.54
N ASP A 90 -25.21 11.42 -6.83
CA ASP A 90 -25.94 12.53 -6.21
C ASP A 90 -25.16 13.15 -5.03
N ASN A 91 -25.33 14.46 -4.84
CA ASN A 91 -24.76 15.27 -3.77
C ASN A 91 -25.82 15.79 -2.75
N TYR A 92 -27.12 15.47 -2.91
CA TYR A 92 -28.21 15.98 -2.07
C TYR A 92 -28.13 15.53 -0.60
N ALA A 93 -27.72 16.44 0.28
CA ALA A 93 -27.45 16.16 1.68
C ALA A 93 -28.69 16.15 2.61
N GLY A 94 -29.89 15.87 2.07
CA GLY A 94 -31.16 16.00 2.80
C GLY A 94 -31.65 17.45 2.89
N ILE A 95 -32.93 17.63 3.28
CA ILE A 95 -33.63 18.92 3.23
C ILE A 95 -32.88 19.98 4.04
N VAL A 96 -32.66 19.73 5.33
CA VAL A 96 -32.15 20.73 6.30
C VAL A 96 -30.80 21.31 5.87
N ARG A 97 -29.88 20.44 5.41
CA ARG A 97 -28.54 20.86 4.99
C ARG A 97 -28.58 21.54 3.62
N THR A 98 -29.34 21.02 2.67
CA THR A 98 -29.47 21.64 1.34
C THR A 98 -30.16 23.01 1.42
N ALA A 99 -31.13 23.18 2.32
CA ALA A 99 -31.77 24.46 2.62
C ALA A 99 -30.78 25.49 3.20
N HIS A 100 -29.97 25.09 4.18
CA HIS A 100 -28.88 25.92 4.70
C HIS A 100 -27.87 26.31 3.61
N ASP A 101 -27.36 25.32 2.86
CA ASP A 101 -26.27 25.50 1.90
C ASP A 101 -26.71 26.35 0.68
N LEU A 102 -27.99 26.30 0.29
CA LEU A 102 -28.59 27.15 -0.76
C LEU A 102 -29.25 28.44 -0.24
N ARG A 103 -29.31 28.65 1.09
CA ARG A 103 -30.03 29.75 1.76
C ARG A 103 -31.53 29.83 1.42
N MET A 104 -32.16 28.67 1.31
CA MET A 104 -33.60 28.50 1.04
C MET A 104 -34.33 28.01 2.30
N MET A 105 -35.66 28.13 2.33
CA MET A 105 -36.47 27.50 3.36
C MET A 105 -36.55 25.98 3.12
N SER A 106 -36.57 25.19 4.19
CA SER A 106 -36.72 23.72 4.11
C SER A 106 -37.95 23.29 3.30
N SER A 107 -39.06 24.02 3.43
CA SER A 107 -40.29 23.80 2.67
C SER A 107 -40.14 24.09 1.18
N GLU A 108 -39.27 25.02 0.78
CA GLU A 108 -39.00 25.31 -0.64
C GLU A 108 -38.15 24.19 -1.26
N VAL A 109 -37.12 23.71 -0.55
CA VAL A 109 -36.31 22.56 -0.98
C VAL A 109 -37.15 21.29 -1.11
N GLU A 110 -38.05 21.05 -0.16
CA GLU A 110 -39.02 19.95 -0.21
C GLU A 110 -40.01 20.11 -1.39
N TRP A 111 -40.60 21.29 -1.56
CA TRP A 111 -41.51 21.59 -2.66
C TRP A 111 -40.86 21.40 -4.03
N ILE A 112 -39.62 21.85 -4.21
CA ILE A 112 -38.85 21.67 -5.45
C ILE A 112 -38.58 20.18 -5.71
N ARG A 113 -38.29 19.37 -4.67
CA ARG A 113 -38.13 17.90 -4.81
C ARG A 113 -39.43 17.13 -4.98
N LEU A 114 -40.58 17.68 -4.61
CA LEU A 114 -41.88 17.08 -4.94
C LEU A 114 -42.31 17.43 -6.38
N THR A 115 -42.05 18.66 -6.83
CA THR A 115 -42.56 19.18 -8.11
C THR A 115 -41.66 18.94 -9.32
N GLN A 116 -40.34 19.07 -9.19
CA GLN A 116 -39.39 18.93 -10.32
C GLN A 116 -38.85 17.50 -10.47
N PHE A 117 -39.44 16.54 -9.77
CA PHE A 117 -38.80 15.26 -9.49
C PHE A 117 -39.78 14.08 -9.59
N SER A 118 -40.25 13.57 -8.46
CA SER A 118 -41.34 12.60 -8.36
C SER A 118 -41.82 12.56 -6.90
N ASP A 119 -43.14 12.65 -6.77
CA ASP A 119 -43.98 12.20 -5.65
C ASP A 119 -43.55 10.87 -4.98
N PHE A 120 -42.93 9.95 -5.72
CA PHE A 120 -42.49 8.65 -5.22
C PHE A 120 -41.23 8.70 -4.35
N LEU A 121 -40.38 9.72 -4.48
CA LEU A 121 -39.13 9.83 -3.72
C LEU A 121 -39.33 10.71 -2.48
N ASN A 122 -39.17 10.12 -1.29
CA ASN A 122 -39.24 10.84 -0.02
C ASN A 122 -38.23 12.02 0.02
N PRO A 123 -38.66 13.30 0.04
CA PRO A 123 -37.75 14.45 0.00
C PRO A 123 -36.81 14.54 1.20
N SER A 124 -37.25 14.02 2.36
CA SER A 124 -36.51 14.00 3.62
C SER A 124 -35.39 12.94 3.67
N ALA A 125 -35.32 12.02 2.71
CA ALA A 125 -34.24 11.03 2.65
C ALA A 125 -32.93 11.66 2.11
N ASP A 126 -31.82 11.27 2.71
CA ASP A 126 -30.47 11.54 2.17
C ASP A 126 -30.19 10.55 1.03
N PHE A 127 -29.70 11.07 -0.09
CA PHE A 127 -29.42 10.33 -1.32
C PHE A 127 -27.96 10.50 -1.78
N ARG A 128 -27.09 11.15 -1.01
CA ARG A 128 -25.67 11.31 -1.37
C ARG A 128 -25.01 9.97 -1.71
N GLY A 129 -24.27 9.94 -2.81
CA GLY A 129 -23.64 8.73 -3.33
C GLY A 129 -24.55 7.83 -4.18
N CYS A 130 -25.84 8.13 -4.33
CA CYS A 130 -26.72 7.40 -5.25
C CYS A 130 -26.39 7.73 -6.71
N SER A 131 -25.92 6.73 -7.47
CA SER A 131 -25.74 6.79 -8.93
C SER A 131 -27.06 6.66 -9.70
N ALA A 132 -27.06 6.91 -11.01
CA ALA A 132 -28.23 6.73 -11.87
C ALA A 132 -28.85 5.32 -11.76
N LEU A 133 -28.02 4.30 -11.56
CA LEU A 133 -28.45 2.91 -11.37
C LEU A 133 -29.24 2.69 -10.06
N HIS A 134 -28.88 3.38 -8.97
CA HIS A 134 -29.66 3.32 -7.72
C HIS A 134 -31.10 3.77 -7.94
N TYR A 135 -31.29 4.86 -8.70
CA TYR A 135 -32.61 5.38 -9.01
C TYR A 135 -33.43 4.41 -9.88
N ALA A 136 -32.85 3.89 -10.97
CA ALA A 136 -33.54 2.93 -11.85
C ALA A 136 -34.06 1.69 -11.08
N VAL A 137 -33.29 1.21 -10.09
CA VAL A 137 -33.67 0.10 -9.22
C VAL A 137 -34.75 0.51 -8.21
N LEU A 138 -34.64 1.67 -7.56
CA LEU A 138 -35.66 2.21 -6.64
C LEU A 138 -37.05 2.33 -7.29
N ILE A 139 -37.05 2.80 -8.55
CA ILE A 139 -38.21 2.98 -9.43
C ILE A 139 -38.77 1.65 -9.93
N ASN A 140 -37.98 0.58 -9.82
CA ASN A 140 -38.27 -0.78 -10.25
C ASN A 140 -38.52 -0.88 -11.77
N ASP A 141 -37.65 -0.25 -12.57
CA ASP A 141 -37.69 -0.31 -14.04
C ASP A 141 -36.53 -1.15 -14.59
N SER A 142 -36.84 -2.40 -14.99
CA SER A 142 -35.86 -3.35 -15.52
C SER A 142 -35.31 -2.98 -16.91
N LYS A 143 -35.97 -2.10 -17.68
CA LYS A 143 -35.47 -1.62 -18.97
C LYS A 143 -34.40 -0.55 -18.78
N LEU A 144 -34.63 0.38 -17.84
CA LEU A 144 -33.64 1.39 -17.46
C LEU A 144 -32.42 0.77 -16.77
N VAL A 145 -32.61 -0.25 -15.91
CA VAL A 145 -31.49 -1.02 -15.33
C VAL A 145 -30.63 -1.65 -16.43
N ARG A 146 -31.22 -2.38 -17.40
CA ARG A 146 -30.48 -2.97 -18.53
C ARG A 146 -29.74 -1.91 -19.34
N LEU A 147 -30.41 -0.83 -19.75
CA LEU A 147 -29.80 0.25 -20.54
C LEU A 147 -28.63 0.92 -19.82
N LEU A 148 -28.72 1.15 -18.51
CA LEU A 148 -27.62 1.73 -17.73
C LEU A 148 -26.43 0.78 -17.67
N LEU A 149 -26.66 -0.51 -17.44
CA LEU A 149 -25.61 -1.54 -17.40
C LEU A 149 -24.93 -1.73 -18.77
N GLU A 150 -25.70 -1.70 -19.87
CA GLU A 150 -25.18 -1.72 -21.26
C GLU A 150 -24.20 -0.56 -21.55
N PHE A 151 -24.42 0.61 -20.93
CA PHE A 151 -23.55 1.78 -21.04
C PHE A 151 -22.51 1.90 -19.90
N GLY A 152 -22.24 0.81 -19.17
CA GLY A 152 -21.16 0.75 -18.18
C GLY A 152 -21.49 1.33 -16.80
N ALA A 153 -22.77 1.36 -16.41
CA ALA A 153 -23.15 1.64 -15.03
C ALA A 153 -22.60 0.59 -14.05
N ASP A 154 -22.21 1.05 -12.87
CA ASP A 154 -21.49 0.28 -11.89
C ASP A 154 -22.40 -0.19 -10.74
N PRO A 155 -22.73 -1.50 -10.64
CA PRO A 155 -23.53 -2.04 -9.55
C PRO A 155 -22.74 -2.22 -8.23
N THR A 156 -21.43 -1.91 -8.21
CA THR A 156 -20.59 -1.98 -7.01
C THR A 156 -20.55 -0.69 -6.18
N ILE A 157 -20.95 0.46 -6.78
CA ILE A 157 -21.01 1.75 -6.08
C ILE A 157 -21.87 1.64 -4.82
N VAL A 158 -21.32 2.10 -3.69
CA VAL A 158 -22.05 2.35 -2.44
C VAL A 158 -22.40 3.82 -2.32
N ASN A 159 -23.57 4.11 -1.75
CA ASN A 159 -23.94 5.46 -1.33
C ASN A 159 -23.42 5.79 0.09
N GLU A 160 -23.63 7.01 0.59
CA GLU A 160 -23.18 7.44 1.94
C GLU A 160 -23.81 6.63 3.09
N ARG A 161 -24.82 5.80 2.82
CA ARG A 161 -25.44 4.86 3.77
C ARG A 161 -24.82 3.46 3.72
N GLY A 162 -23.79 3.25 2.89
CA GLY A 162 -23.17 1.96 2.63
C GLY A 162 -24.02 1.01 1.78
N HIS A 163 -25.14 1.47 1.23
CA HIS A 163 -26.04 0.64 0.44
C HIS A 163 -25.62 0.61 -1.04
N ARG A 164 -25.77 -0.55 -1.67
CA ARG A 164 -25.54 -0.82 -3.10
C ARG A 164 -26.87 -0.85 -3.87
N PRO A 165 -26.91 -0.69 -5.21
CA PRO A 165 -28.15 -0.73 -5.98
C PRO A 165 -29.00 -1.98 -5.72
N VAL A 166 -28.37 -3.15 -5.63
CA VAL A 166 -29.01 -4.44 -5.39
C VAL A 166 -29.80 -4.52 -4.07
N MET A 167 -29.45 -3.70 -3.07
CA MET A 167 -30.17 -3.62 -1.79
C MET A 167 -31.52 -2.90 -1.91
N TYR A 168 -31.74 -2.13 -2.98
CA TYR A 168 -33.00 -1.45 -3.28
C TYR A 168 -33.91 -2.26 -4.22
N ALA A 169 -33.42 -3.37 -4.79
CA ALA A 169 -34.16 -4.19 -5.73
C ALA A 169 -35.30 -4.95 -5.04
N LYS A 170 -36.55 -4.64 -5.42
CA LYS A 170 -37.75 -5.34 -4.92
C LYS A 170 -37.91 -6.67 -5.66
N ASP A 171 -38.00 -6.61 -6.98
CA ASP A 171 -38.17 -7.77 -7.85
C ASP A 171 -36.92 -8.66 -7.88
N SER A 172 -37.13 -9.97 -7.97
CA SER A 172 -36.06 -10.96 -8.21
C SER A 172 -35.31 -10.66 -9.50
N SER A 173 -36.03 -10.50 -10.63
CA SER A 173 -35.39 -10.29 -11.94
C SER A 173 -34.44 -9.09 -12.00
N ILE A 174 -34.68 -8.02 -11.22
CA ILE A 174 -33.74 -6.90 -11.12
C ILE A 174 -32.53 -7.26 -10.25
N ARG A 175 -32.74 -7.99 -9.15
CA ARG A 175 -31.66 -8.51 -8.29
C ARG A 175 -30.75 -9.47 -9.05
N ASP A 176 -31.31 -10.34 -9.87
CA ASP A 176 -30.59 -11.33 -10.68
C ASP A 176 -29.73 -10.65 -11.75
N LEU A 177 -30.28 -9.64 -12.46
CA LEU A 177 -29.55 -8.83 -13.44
C LEU A 177 -28.40 -8.01 -12.81
N LEU A 178 -28.59 -7.52 -11.59
CA LEU A 178 -27.53 -6.84 -10.87
C LEU A 178 -26.45 -7.83 -10.44
N ALA A 179 -26.80 -9.01 -9.92
CA ALA A 179 -25.83 -10.04 -9.58
C ALA A 179 -25.00 -10.52 -10.78
N GLU A 180 -25.63 -10.70 -11.95
CA GLU A 180 -24.94 -11.01 -13.22
C GLU A 180 -23.94 -9.91 -13.61
N ALA A 181 -24.36 -8.64 -13.55
CA ALA A 181 -23.50 -7.49 -13.86
C ALA A 181 -22.38 -7.28 -12.81
N GLU A 182 -22.63 -7.62 -11.55
CA GLU A 182 -21.62 -7.62 -10.48
C GLU A 182 -20.55 -8.69 -10.71
N SER A 183 -20.93 -9.92 -11.08
CA SER A 183 -19.98 -10.98 -11.45
C SER A 183 -19.14 -10.54 -12.66
N LYS A 184 -19.81 -10.13 -13.75
CA LYS A 184 -19.13 -9.69 -14.98
C LYS A 184 -18.16 -8.53 -14.71
N LYS A 185 -18.54 -7.57 -13.87
CA LYS A 185 -17.65 -6.46 -13.52
C LYS A 185 -16.48 -6.90 -12.64
N ALA A 186 -16.69 -7.84 -11.71
CA ALA A 186 -15.60 -8.45 -10.94
C ALA A 186 -14.61 -9.20 -11.86
N GLU A 187 -15.12 -9.92 -12.87
CA GLU A 187 -14.32 -10.57 -13.90
C GLU A 187 -13.54 -9.56 -14.76
N GLU A 188 -14.16 -8.47 -15.21
CA GLU A 188 -13.51 -7.37 -15.96
C GLU A 188 -12.39 -6.70 -15.13
N VAL A 189 -12.61 -6.45 -13.84
CA VAL A 189 -11.59 -5.91 -12.92
C VAL A 189 -10.46 -6.92 -12.70
N ALA A 190 -10.78 -8.18 -12.39
CA ALA A 190 -9.79 -9.23 -12.17
C ALA A 190 -8.95 -9.52 -13.44
N ALA A 191 -9.56 -9.42 -14.63
CA ALA A 191 -8.87 -9.52 -15.92
C ALA A 191 -7.90 -8.36 -16.14
N LYS A 192 -8.32 -7.11 -15.85
CA LYS A 192 -7.47 -5.92 -15.92
C LYS A 192 -6.28 -6.00 -14.95
N GLU A 193 -6.52 -6.43 -13.72
CA GLU A 193 -5.45 -6.62 -12.74
C GLU A 193 -4.53 -7.80 -13.09
N ARG A 194 -5.05 -8.86 -13.74
CA ARG A 194 -4.23 -9.95 -14.30
C ARG A 194 -3.35 -9.45 -15.46
N GLU A 195 -3.85 -8.54 -16.29
CA GLU A 195 -3.04 -7.90 -17.35
C GLU A 195 -1.97 -6.97 -16.77
N GLU A 196 -2.29 -6.14 -15.77
CA GLU A 196 -1.29 -5.29 -15.11
C GLU A 196 -0.12 -6.12 -14.55
N ARG A 197 -0.46 -7.24 -13.88
CA ARG A 197 0.52 -8.20 -13.34
C ARG A 197 1.33 -8.92 -14.40
N ARG A 198 0.77 -9.16 -15.59
CA ARG A 198 1.49 -9.69 -16.76
C ARG A 198 2.49 -8.68 -17.32
N LEU A 199 2.12 -7.40 -17.36
CA LEU A 199 2.98 -6.31 -17.86
C LEU A 199 4.08 -5.92 -16.85
N GLN A 200 3.80 -6.04 -15.55
CA GLN A 200 4.76 -5.76 -14.48
C GLN A 200 4.72 -6.85 -13.40
N PRO A 201 5.46 -7.96 -13.58
CA PRO A 201 5.60 -9.00 -12.56
C PRO A 201 6.10 -8.45 -11.22
N LEU A 202 5.62 -9.06 -10.13
CA LEU A 202 5.97 -8.68 -8.75
C LEU A 202 7.47 -8.67 -8.50
N GLU A 203 8.21 -9.66 -9.02
CA GLU A 203 9.67 -9.74 -8.96
C GLU A 203 10.32 -8.43 -9.47
N ASN A 204 9.84 -7.92 -10.61
CA ASN A 204 10.34 -6.68 -11.23
C ASN A 204 9.85 -5.40 -10.54
N ARG A 205 8.86 -5.48 -9.65
CA ARG A 205 8.49 -4.38 -8.74
C ARG A 205 9.42 -4.40 -7.51
N LEU A 206 9.64 -5.57 -6.92
CA LEU A 206 10.49 -5.76 -5.73
C LEU A 206 11.96 -5.41 -5.99
N ARG A 207 12.57 -5.90 -7.09
CA ARG A 207 13.96 -5.62 -7.51
C ARG A 207 14.29 -4.12 -7.68
N LYS A 208 13.29 -3.24 -7.85
CA LYS A 208 13.52 -1.79 -7.92
C LYS A 208 13.91 -1.22 -6.57
N VAL A 209 13.36 -1.74 -5.48
CA VAL A 209 13.55 -1.23 -4.11
C VAL A 209 14.56 -2.07 -3.34
N ILE A 210 14.45 -3.39 -3.44
CA ILE A 210 15.28 -4.37 -2.76
C ILE A 210 16.52 -4.64 -3.62
N VAL A 211 17.70 -4.52 -3.00
CA VAL A 211 18.98 -4.94 -3.60
C VAL A 211 19.19 -6.40 -3.25
N GLY A 212 19.50 -7.21 -4.26
CA GLY A 212 19.84 -8.62 -4.07
C GLY A 212 18.69 -9.48 -3.58
N GLN A 213 19.03 -10.56 -2.86
CA GLN A 213 18.07 -11.48 -2.23
C GLN A 213 17.10 -12.14 -3.25
N GLU A 214 17.55 -12.37 -4.48
CA GLU A 214 16.72 -12.82 -5.60
C GLU A 214 15.96 -14.13 -5.30
N ALA A 215 16.63 -15.11 -4.68
CA ALA A 215 15.97 -16.35 -4.25
C ALA A 215 14.77 -16.11 -3.29
N ALA A 216 14.87 -15.13 -2.39
CA ALA A 216 13.79 -14.76 -1.48
C ALA A 216 12.66 -14.02 -2.21
N ILE A 217 13.00 -13.07 -3.09
CA ILE A 217 12.06 -12.36 -3.97
C ILE A 217 11.25 -13.37 -4.80
N ARG A 218 11.94 -14.36 -5.39
CA ARG A 218 11.34 -15.38 -6.27
C ARG A 218 10.41 -16.33 -5.52
N THR A 219 10.80 -16.86 -4.35
CA THR A 219 9.92 -17.72 -3.53
C THR A 219 8.68 -16.97 -3.06
N VAL A 220 8.84 -15.76 -2.53
CA VAL A 220 7.72 -14.93 -2.05
C VAL A 220 6.79 -14.55 -3.20
N SER A 221 7.33 -14.15 -4.35
CA SER A 221 6.52 -13.82 -5.54
C SER A 221 5.77 -15.02 -6.11
N ALA A 222 6.37 -16.23 -6.10
CA ALA A 222 5.71 -17.45 -6.54
C ALA A 222 4.58 -17.91 -5.59
N ALA A 223 4.74 -17.69 -4.27
CA ALA A 223 3.70 -17.97 -3.29
C ALA A 223 2.55 -16.95 -3.34
N ILE A 224 2.86 -15.65 -3.50
CA ILE A 224 1.84 -14.62 -3.71
C ILE A 224 1.09 -14.89 -5.02
N ARG A 225 1.79 -15.10 -6.15
CA ARG A 225 1.19 -15.43 -7.47
C ARG A 225 0.23 -16.62 -7.41
N ARG A 226 0.52 -17.63 -6.58
CA ARG A 226 -0.39 -18.75 -6.30
C ARG A 226 -1.70 -18.26 -5.67
N LYS A 227 -1.62 -17.57 -4.53
CA LYS A 227 -2.79 -17.00 -3.82
C LYS A 227 -3.60 -16.06 -4.72
N GLU A 228 -2.93 -15.14 -5.40
CA GLU A 228 -3.49 -14.15 -6.32
C GLU A 228 -4.20 -14.70 -7.57
N ASN A 229 -4.16 -16.01 -7.81
CA ASN A 229 -4.80 -16.69 -8.94
C ASN A 229 -5.59 -17.94 -8.50
N GLY A 230 -5.86 -18.12 -7.21
CA GLY A 230 -6.64 -19.26 -6.69
C GLY A 230 -5.91 -20.61 -6.65
N TRP A 231 -4.58 -20.63 -6.77
CA TRP A 231 -3.76 -21.84 -6.70
C TRP A 231 -3.14 -22.02 -5.31
N TYR A 232 -3.96 -21.86 -4.27
CA TYR A 232 -3.59 -21.99 -2.87
C TYR A 232 -4.73 -22.62 -2.06
N ASP A 233 -4.47 -22.90 -0.78
CA ASP A 233 -5.46 -23.40 0.15
C ASP A 233 -6.31 -22.22 0.68
N GLU A 234 -7.61 -22.18 0.38
CA GLU A 234 -8.52 -21.12 0.82
C GLU A 234 -9.00 -21.31 2.28
N ASP A 235 -8.74 -22.46 2.91
CA ASP A 235 -9.05 -22.71 4.31
C ASP A 235 -7.96 -22.22 5.28
N HIS A 236 -6.73 -22.01 4.79
CA HIS A 236 -5.57 -21.62 5.59
C HIS A 236 -4.89 -20.34 5.07
N PRO A 237 -4.51 -19.39 5.95
CA PRO A 237 -3.85 -18.16 5.52
C PRO A 237 -2.43 -18.44 5.01
N LEU A 238 -1.87 -17.52 4.22
CA LEU A 238 -0.52 -17.69 3.66
C LEU A 238 0.53 -17.24 4.69
N VAL A 239 1.31 -18.19 5.20
CA VAL A 239 2.31 -18.02 6.27
C VAL A 239 3.73 -18.22 5.73
N PHE A 240 4.57 -17.20 5.92
CA PHE A 240 6.01 -17.22 5.63
C PHE A 240 6.85 -17.16 6.91
N LEU A 241 8.02 -17.81 6.88
CA LEU A 241 9.09 -17.58 7.87
C LEU A 241 10.36 -17.12 7.17
N PHE A 242 10.75 -15.87 7.41
CA PHE A 242 11.93 -15.21 6.86
C PHE A 242 13.12 -15.39 7.81
N LEU A 243 14.18 -16.06 7.34
CA LEU A 243 15.36 -16.47 8.11
C LEU A 243 16.64 -15.82 7.57
N GLY A 244 17.54 -15.37 8.44
CA GLY A 244 18.84 -14.77 8.06
C GLY A 244 19.33 -13.76 9.10
N SER A 245 20.46 -13.09 8.86
CA SER A 245 21.02 -12.06 9.77
C SER A 245 20.07 -10.88 10.03
N SER A 246 20.42 -10.03 11.00
CA SER A 246 19.75 -8.74 11.15
C SER A 246 20.10 -7.81 9.97
N GLY A 247 19.30 -6.77 9.73
CA GLY A 247 19.59 -5.76 8.70
C GLY A 247 19.62 -6.24 7.23
N ILE A 248 19.23 -7.49 6.95
CA ILE A 248 19.43 -8.16 5.64
C ILE A 248 18.25 -8.01 4.66
N GLY A 249 17.23 -7.23 5.01
CA GLY A 249 16.07 -6.95 4.15
C GLY A 249 14.76 -7.67 4.50
N LYS A 250 14.74 -8.60 5.47
CA LYS A 250 13.54 -9.36 5.90
C LYS A 250 12.28 -8.47 6.06
N THR A 251 12.37 -7.50 6.96
CA THR A 251 11.34 -6.50 7.28
C THR A 251 10.98 -5.59 6.10
N GLU A 252 11.89 -5.41 5.13
CA GLU A 252 11.65 -4.55 3.97
C GLU A 252 10.90 -5.30 2.86
N LEU A 253 11.25 -6.56 2.57
CA LEU A 253 10.46 -7.41 1.65
C LEU A 253 8.99 -7.50 2.08
N ALA A 254 8.73 -7.62 3.38
CA ALA A 254 7.37 -7.61 3.93
C ALA A 254 6.60 -6.31 3.65
N LYS A 255 7.24 -5.14 3.82
CA LYS A 255 6.63 -3.84 3.47
C LYS A 255 6.36 -3.72 1.97
N GLN A 256 7.31 -4.11 1.12
CA GLN A 256 7.18 -3.98 -0.33
C GLN A 256 6.10 -4.92 -0.90
N VAL A 257 5.92 -6.10 -0.31
CA VAL A 257 4.77 -7.00 -0.58
C VAL A 257 3.45 -6.33 -0.20
N ALA A 258 3.37 -5.69 0.97
CA ALA A 258 2.16 -5.00 1.42
C ALA A 258 1.82 -3.76 0.57
N ALA A 259 2.84 -2.96 0.23
CA ALA A 259 2.71 -1.81 -0.65
C ALA A 259 2.17 -2.20 -2.04
N TYR A 260 2.65 -3.32 -2.59
CA TYR A 260 2.16 -3.89 -3.84
C TYR A 260 0.70 -4.37 -3.74
N LEU A 261 0.37 -5.21 -2.75
CA LEU A 261 -0.97 -5.80 -2.62
C LEU A 261 -2.05 -4.75 -2.31
N HIS A 262 -1.72 -3.77 -1.47
CA HIS A 262 -2.66 -2.75 -0.99
C HIS A 262 -2.47 -1.38 -1.64
N LYS A 263 -1.67 -1.27 -2.71
CA LYS A 263 -1.48 -0.04 -3.51
C LYS A 263 -1.14 1.17 -2.61
N ASP A 264 -0.09 1.00 -1.80
CA ASP A 264 0.43 1.93 -0.79
C ASP A 264 -0.53 2.33 0.36
N ILE A 265 -1.68 1.66 0.53
CA ILE A 265 -2.60 1.90 1.66
C ILE A 265 -1.95 1.43 2.96
N LYS A 266 -1.56 2.38 3.83
CA LYS A 266 -0.89 2.14 5.13
C LYS A 266 -1.58 1.11 6.04
N LYS A 267 -2.91 0.97 5.97
CA LYS A 267 -3.67 -0.01 6.77
C LYS A 267 -3.43 -1.48 6.35
N GLY A 268 -2.95 -1.71 5.13
CA GLY A 268 -2.64 -3.04 4.61
C GLY A 268 -1.30 -3.62 5.10
N PHE A 269 -0.52 -2.86 5.87
CA PHE A 269 0.70 -3.34 6.52
C PHE A 269 0.58 -3.20 8.04
N ILE A 270 0.52 -4.33 8.73
CA ILE A 270 0.47 -4.41 10.19
C ILE A 270 1.84 -4.93 10.66
N ARG A 271 2.58 -4.18 11.46
CA ARG A 271 3.82 -4.65 12.09
C ARG A 271 3.61 -4.81 13.59
N ILE A 272 4.00 -5.96 14.12
CA ILE A 272 4.03 -6.28 15.55
C ILE A 272 5.47 -6.71 15.87
N ASP A 273 6.08 -6.07 16.87
CA ASP A 273 7.41 -6.44 17.35
C ASP A 273 7.26 -7.51 18.43
N MET A 274 7.73 -8.73 18.17
CA MET A 274 7.52 -9.85 19.08
C MET A 274 8.37 -9.74 20.35
N SER A 275 9.29 -8.77 20.41
CA SER A 275 10.00 -8.35 21.63
C SER A 275 9.06 -7.77 22.70
N GLU A 276 7.91 -7.22 22.32
CA GLU A 276 6.91 -6.62 23.23
C GLU A 276 5.95 -7.65 23.86
N TYR A 277 6.21 -8.95 23.66
CA TYR A 277 5.42 -10.06 24.16
C TYR A 277 6.30 -11.19 24.70
N GLN A 278 7.37 -10.83 25.41
CA GLN A 278 8.28 -11.77 26.07
C GLN A 278 7.64 -12.36 27.34
N GLU A 279 6.76 -11.62 28.01
CA GLU A 279 6.10 -12.09 29.23
C GLU A 279 4.67 -12.64 29.00
N LYS A 280 4.31 -13.64 29.80
CA LYS A 280 2.97 -14.27 29.77
C LYS A 280 1.81 -13.28 29.95
N HIS A 281 2.01 -12.21 30.71
CA HIS A 281 0.98 -11.20 30.95
C HIS A 281 0.71 -10.31 29.73
N GLU A 282 1.63 -10.28 28.75
CA GLU A 282 1.55 -9.44 27.54
C GLU A 282 0.72 -10.10 26.43
N VAL A 283 0.51 -11.41 26.50
CA VAL A 283 -0.36 -12.18 25.59
C VAL A 283 -1.77 -11.57 25.52
N SER A 284 -2.28 -11.01 26.62
CA SER A 284 -3.56 -10.30 26.66
C SER A 284 -3.56 -8.98 25.89
N LYS A 285 -2.41 -8.31 25.71
CA LYS A 285 -2.28 -7.14 24.81
C LYS A 285 -2.42 -7.56 23.33
N PHE A 286 -1.91 -8.74 22.98
CA PHE A 286 -1.87 -9.27 21.62
C PHE A 286 -3.28 -9.61 21.08
N ILE A 287 -4.04 -10.41 21.84
CA ILE A 287 -5.36 -10.96 21.42
C ILE A 287 -6.53 -10.18 22.04
N GLY A 288 -6.38 -9.70 23.28
CA GLY A 288 -7.41 -9.04 24.09
C GLY A 288 -7.48 -9.62 25.51
N SER A 289 -7.77 -8.77 26.51
CA SER A 289 -8.02 -9.21 27.88
C SER A 289 -9.34 -9.99 27.98
N PRO A 290 -9.43 -11.07 28.79
CA PRO A 290 -10.69 -11.77 29.03
C PRO A 290 -11.75 -10.89 29.72
N PRO A 291 -13.04 -11.27 29.67
CA PRO A 291 -14.11 -10.54 30.34
C PRO A 291 -13.84 -10.39 31.85
N GLY A 292 -14.04 -9.18 32.38
CA GLY A 292 -13.79 -8.84 33.78
C GLY A 292 -12.37 -8.33 34.08
N TYR A 293 -11.45 -8.35 33.11
CA TYR A 293 -10.11 -7.76 33.25
C TYR A 293 -10.01 -6.36 32.62
N VAL A 294 -9.11 -5.54 33.14
CA VAL A 294 -8.79 -4.21 32.57
C VAL A 294 -8.33 -4.36 31.12
N GLY A 295 -8.80 -3.48 30.24
CA GLY A 295 -8.51 -3.53 28.79
C GLY A 295 -9.46 -4.42 27.97
N HIS A 296 -10.39 -5.15 28.58
CA HIS A 296 -11.40 -5.97 27.85
C HIS A 296 -12.23 -5.12 26.85
N GLU A 297 -12.53 -3.86 27.18
CA GLU A 297 -13.25 -2.95 26.29
C GLU A 297 -12.39 -2.35 25.16
N GLU A 298 -11.09 -2.63 25.09
CA GLU A 298 -10.27 -2.21 23.94
C GLU A 298 -10.08 -3.30 22.88
N GLY A 299 -10.00 -4.57 23.29
CA GLY A 299 -9.63 -5.68 22.43
C GLY A 299 -8.14 -5.70 22.07
N GLY A 300 -7.66 -6.83 21.53
CA GLY A 300 -6.25 -7.01 21.19
C GLY A 300 -5.71 -6.06 20.12
N GLN A 301 -4.38 -5.93 20.08
CA GLN A 301 -3.67 -5.17 19.05
C GLN A 301 -3.77 -5.83 17.67
N LEU A 302 -3.61 -7.16 17.59
CA LEU A 302 -3.73 -7.89 16.33
C LEU A 302 -5.19 -7.99 15.89
N THR A 303 -6.12 -8.27 16.80
CA THR A 303 -7.55 -8.39 16.52
C THR A 303 -8.15 -7.06 16.03
N ARG A 304 -7.86 -5.92 16.69
CA ARG A 304 -8.27 -4.59 16.18
C ARG A 304 -7.73 -4.30 14.79
N ALA A 305 -6.46 -4.62 14.52
CA ALA A 305 -5.83 -4.33 13.24
C ALA A 305 -6.41 -5.17 12.09
N LEU A 306 -6.61 -6.48 12.30
CA LEU A 306 -7.24 -7.36 11.32
C LEU A 306 -8.74 -7.07 11.15
N ALA A 307 -9.47 -6.69 12.20
CA ALA A 307 -10.86 -6.23 12.06
C ALA A 307 -10.99 -4.97 11.17
N ALA A 308 -9.94 -4.13 11.10
CA ALA A 308 -9.89 -2.96 10.25
C ALA A 308 -9.38 -3.25 8.82
N CYS A 309 -8.70 -4.36 8.58
CA CYS A 309 -8.20 -4.80 7.27
C CYS A 309 -7.97 -6.34 7.24
N PRO A 310 -9.01 -7.16 7.00
CA PRO A 310 -8.92 -8.62 7.16
C PRO A 310 -7.96 -9.34 6.20
N ASN A 311 -7.62 -8.70 5.08
CA ASN A 311 -6.71 -9.21 4.06
C ASN A 311 -5.28 -8.60 4.15
N ALA A 312 -4.94 -7.94 5.25
CA ALA A 312 -3.66 -7.25 5.41
C ALA A 312 -2.45 -8.20 5.42
N VAL A 313 -1.28 -7.63 5.11
CA VAL A 313 0.02 -8.25 5.36
C VAL A 313 0.43 -7.96 6.80
N VAL A 314 0.57 -9.00 7.61
CA VAL A 314 0.95 -8.94 9.03
C VAL A 314 2.39 -9.41 9.18
N LEU A 315 3.27 -8.52 9.64
CA LEU A 315 4.65 -8.80 9.99
C LEU A 315 4.79 -9.00 11.50
N PHE A 316 5.15 -10.22 11.90
CA PHE A 316 5.67 -10.53 13.23
C PHE A 316 7.20 -10.44 13.17
N ASP A 317 7.78 -9.37 13.73
CA ASP A 317 9.23 -9.14 13.70
C ASP A 317 9.93 -9.78 14.91
N GLU A 318 11.05 -10.46 14.68
CA GLU A 318 11.87 -11.12 15.71
C GLU A 318 11.10 -12.17 16.56
N THR A 319 10.31 -13.02 15.87
CA THR A 319 9.40 -14.03 16.44
C THR A 319 10.06 -15.00 17.42
N GLU A 320 11.38 -15.19 17.38
CA GLU A 320 12.14 -15.97 18.38
C GLU A 320 12.02 -15.44 19.80
N LYS A 321 11.67 -14.16 20.00
CA LYS A 321 11.52 -13.54 21.34
C LYS A 321 10.13 -13.74 21.95
N ALA A 322 9.16 -14.25 21.18
CA ALA A 322 7.78 -14.38 21.63
C ALA A 322 7.63 -15.40 22.77
N HIS A 323 6.82 -15.08 23.78
CA HIS A 323 6.42 -16.05 24.80
C HIS A 323 5.67 -17.24 24.15
N PRO A 324 5.89 -18.51 24.58
CA PRO A 324 5.28 -19.69 23.96
C PRO A 324 3.74 -19.70 23.90
N ASP A 325 3.07 -18.96 24.80
CA ASP A 325 1.61 -18.80 24.74
C ASP A 325 1.17 -17.93 23.55
N VAL A 326 1.98 -16.97 23.09
CA VAL A 326 1.72 -16.20 21.85
C VAL A 326 1.86 -17.11 20.63
N LEU A 327 2.89 -17.95 20.60
CA LEU A 327 3.08 -18.96 19.55
C LEU A 327 1.92 -19.98 19.51
N THR A 328 1.28 -20.24 20.66
CA THR A 328 0.07 -21.08 20.74
C THR A 328 -1.14 -20.43 20.06
N ALA A 329 -1.34 -19.12 20.27
CA ALA A 329 -2.41 -18.39 19.60
C ALA A 329 -2.17 -18.21 18.09
N LEU A 330 -0.90 -18.03 17.69
CA LEU A 330 -0.49 -18.01 16.29
C LEU A 330 -0.73 -19.37 15.60
N LEU A 331 -0.52 -20.50 16.31
CA LEU A 331 -0.88 -21.82 15.80
C LEU A 331 -2.37 -21.86 15.46
N GLN A 332 -3.27 -21.51 16.38
CA GLN A 332 -4.71 -21.50 16.10
C GLN A 332 -5.08 -20.59 14.91
N LEU A 333 -4.43 -19.43 14.76
CA LEU A 333 -4.64 -18.50 13.65
C LEU A 333 -4.23 -19.11 12.29
N PHE A 334 -3.11 -19.83 12.25
CA PHE A 334 -2.65 -20.51 11.03
C PHE A 334 -3.43 -21.81 10.75
N ASP A 335 -3.93 -22.47 11.80
CA ASP A 335 -4.73 -23.71 11.74
C ASP A 335 -6.16 -23.47 11.25
N GLU A 336 -6.85 -22.46 11.80
CA GLU A 336 -8.29 -22.24 11.61
C GLU A 336 -8.60 -21.04 10.71
N GLY A 337 -7.59 -20.27 10.31
CA GLY A 337 -7.74 -19.04 9.53
C GLY A 337 -8.55 -17.95 10.24
N ARG A 338 -8.68 -18.02 11.57
CA ARG A 338 -9.53 -17.12 12.37
C ARG A 338 -8.86 -16.74 13.69
N LEU A 339 -9.19 -15.56 14.21
CA LEU A 339 -8.74 -15.10 15.54
C LEU A 339 -9.95 -14.63 16.35
N THR A 340 -10.06 -15.06 17.61
CA THR A 340 -11.14 -14.63 18.51
C THR A 340 -10.59 -13.67 19.56
N ASP A 341 -11.10 -12.44 19.56
CA ASP A 341 -10.80 -11.39 20.55
C ASP A 341 -11.31 -11.78 21.95
N GLY A 342 -10.76 -11.16 23.00
CA GLY A 342 -11.13 -11.42 24.40
C GLY A 342 -12.64 -11.26 24.69
N ARG A 343 -13.35 -10.48 23.87
CA ARG A 343 -14.81 -10.30 23.88
C ARG A 343 -15.61 -11.47 23.29
N GLY A 344 -14.97 -12.52 22.77
CA GLY A 344 -15.61 -13.60 22.02
C GLY A 344 -15.96 -13.24 20.56
N THR A 345 -15.44 -12.15 20.03
CA THR A 345 -15.65 -11.76 18.62
C THR A 345 -14.62 -12.45 17.72
N THR A 346 -15.07 -13.34 16.84
CA THR A 346 -14.22 -14.05 15.87
C THR A 346 -14.07 -13.28 14.57
N ILE A 347 -12.83 -13.13 14.09
CA ILE A 347 -12.43 -12.43 12.87
C ILE A 347 -11.92 -13.47 11.87
N ASN A 348 -12.42 -13.45 10.63
CA ASN A 348 -11.86 -14.24 9.53
C ASN A 348 -10.56 -13.59 9.03
N CYS A 349 -9.50 -14.38 8.94
CA CYS A 349 -8.13 -13.95 8.62
C CYS A 349 -7.52 -14.76 7.45
N LYS A 350 -8.28 -15.65 6.79
CA LYS A 350 -7.82 -16.48 5.65
C LYS A 350 -7.20 -15.66 4.52
N ASP A 351 -7.78 -14.49 4.23
CA ASP A 351 -7.30 -13.59 3.18
C ASP A 351 -5.99 -12.87 3.53
N ALA A 352 -5.61 -12.81 4.81
CA ALA A 352 -4.36 -12.19 5.26
C ALA A 352 -3.12 -12.93 4.74
N ILE A 353 -1.97 -12.28 4.87
CA ILE A 353 -0.65 -12.88 4.66
C ILE A 353 0.19 -12.63 5.92
N PHE A 354 0.63 -13.70 6.57
CA PHE A 354 1.46 -13.64 7.76
C PHE A 354 2.93 -13.84 7.39
N ILE A 355 3.79 -12.93 7.83
CA ILE A 355 5.23 -13.00 7.64
C ILE A 355 5.87 -12.95 9.02
N MET A 356 6.53 -14.02 9.42
CA MET A 356 7.38 -14.04 10.61
C MET A 356 8.82 -13.75 10.20
N THR A 357 9.53 -12.89 10.93
CA THR A 357 10.99 -12.75 10.76
C THR A 357 11.71 -13.39 11.93
N SER A 358 12.85 -14.03 11.64
CA SER A 358 13.71 -14.55 12.69
C SER A 358 15.20 -14.49 12.35
N ASN A 359 16.02 -14.40 13.38
CA ASN A 359 17.48 -14.47 13.32
C ASN A 359 18.01 -15.86 13.76
N VAL A 360 17.12 -16.81 14.10
CA VAL A 360 17.49 -18.18 14.50
C VAL A 360 18.24 -18.90 13.37
N GLY A 361 19.43 -19.41 13.70
CA GLY A 361 20.32 -20.07 12.74
C GLY A 361 21.00 -19.13 11.72
N SER A 362 20.88 -17.81 11.88
CA SER A 362 21.49 -16.81 10.99
C SER A 362 22.98 -17.02 10.73
N GLN A 363 23.77 -17.32 11.78
CA GLN A 363 25.19 -17.66 11.65
C GLN A 363 25.41 -18.86 10.73
N VAL A 364 24.65 -19.95 10.91
CA VAL A 364 24.80 -21.19 10.14
C VAL A 364 24.38 -20.96 8.67
N ILE A 365 23.36 -20.14 8.43
CA ILE A 365 22.96 -19.68 7.09
C ILE A 365 24.10 -18.88 6.44
N ALA A 366 24.71 -17.95 7.18
CA ALA A 366 25.76 -17.07 6.67
C ALA A 366 27.05 -17.84 6.33
N GLU A 367 27.51 -18.71 7.22
CA GLU A 367 28.67 -19.59 7.01
C GLU A 367 28.46 -20.51 5.80
N HIS A 368 27.27 -21.11 5.66
CA HIS A 368 26.97 -21.96 4.52
C HIS A 368 26.89 -21.19 3.20
N ALA A 369 26.32 -19.97 3.21
CA ALA A 369 26.30 -19.11 2.02
C ALA A 369 27.71 -18.71 1.55
N GLN A 370 28.61 -18.40 2.49
CA GLN A 370 30.02 -18.12 2.19
C GLN A 370 30.74 -19.36 1.60
N GLN A 371 30.50 -20.54 2.16
CA GLN A 371 31.02 -21.80 1.61
C GLN A 371 30.54 -22.03 0.17
N LEU A 372 29.26 -21.79 -0.12
CA LEU A 372 28.69 -21.96 -1.47
C LEU A 372 29.30 -20.96 -2.48
N ARG A 373 29.52 -19.69 -2.10
CA ARG A 373 30.24 -18.72 -2.96
C ARG A 373 31.68 -19.14 -3.22
N TYR A 374 32.40 -19.58 -2.19
CA TYR A 374 33.77 -20.05 -2.32
C TYR A 374 33.88 -21.27 -3.26
N VAL A 375 33.00 -22.27 -3.10
CA VAL A 375 32.96 -23.46 -3.97
C VAL A 375 32.53 -23.13 -5.39
N SER A 376 31.63 -22.16 -5.59
CA SER A 376 31.22 -21.71 -6.93
C SER A 376 32.29 -20.92 -7.68
N GLY A 377 33.34 -20.44 -7.00
CA GLY A 377 34.39 -19.60 -7.59
C GLY A 377 33.91 -18.22 -8.06
N ASN A 378 32.67 -17.84 -7.74
CA ASN A 378 32.02 -16.60 -8.15
C ASN A 378 31.16 -16.05 -7.00
N ASP A 379 31.48 -14.84 -6.52
CA ASP A 379 30.75 -14.15 -5.45
C ASP A 379 29.36 -13.67 -5.93
N GLU A 380 29.18 -13.50 -7.24
CA GLU A 380 27.95 -13.05 -7.90
C GLU A 380 27.03 -14.20 -8.39
N ALA A 381 27.32 -15.45 -8.00
CA ALA A 381 26.46 -16.58 -8.35
C ALA A 381 25.12 -16.50 -7.60
N ASP A 382 24.01 -16.69 -8.32
CA ASP A 382 22.68 -16.91 -7.75
C ASP A 382 22.68 -18.21 -6.93
N ILE A 383 22.82 -18.07 -5.60
CA ILE A 383 22.96 -19.21 -4.69
C ILE A 383 21.63 -19.54 -4.03
N GLU A 384 21.24 -20.80 -4.15
CA GLU A 384 20.05 -21.36 -3.51
C GLU A 384 20.45 -22.35 -2.43
N ILE A 385 19.86 -22.20 -1.24
CA ILE A 385 20.05 -23.17 -0.16
C ILE A 385 19.41 -24.51 -0.55
N SER A 386 20.24 -25.55 -0.58
CA SER A 386 19.83 -26.92 -0.90
C SER A 386 18.73 -27.45 0.03
N ARG A 387 17.87 -28.34 -0.49
CA ARG A 387 16.82 -29.01 0.31
C ARG A 387 17.43 -29.78 1.50
N ASP A 388 18.59 -30.39 1.30
CA ASP A 388 19.33 -31.11 2.33
C ASP A 388 19.74 -30.20 3.50
N PHE A 389 20.23 -28.99 3.26
CA PHE A 389 20.55 -28.04 4.33
C PHE A 389 19.29 -27.59 5.08
N LYS A 390 18.19 -27.32 4.35
CA LYS A 390 16.91 -26.93 4.97
C LYS A 390 16.41 -28.00 5.95
N GLU A 391 16.34 -29.26 5.51
CA GLU A 391 15.80 -30.35 6.33
C GLU A 391 16.77 -30.92 7.36
N LYS A 392 18.07 -31.05 7.04
CA LYS A 392 19.04 -31.73 7.93
C LYS A 392 19.75 -30.78 8.91
N VAL A 393 19.85 -29.49 8.59
CA VAL A 393 20.57 -28.50 9.41
C VAL A 393 19.60 -27.51 10.03
N MET A 394 18.81 -26.80 9.22
CA MET A 394 17.97 -25.71 9.71
C MET A 394 16.72 -26.17 10.47
N ARG A 395 15.98 -27.14 9.93
CA ARG A 395 14.74 -27.62 10.57
C ARG A 395 14.96 -28.17 12.00
N PRO A 396 16.04 -28.90 12.32
CA PRO A 396 16.37 -29.26 13.71
C PRO A 396 16.70 -28.08 14.63
N ILE A 397 17.33 -27.02 14.12
CA ILE A 397 17.60 -25.79 14.90
C ILE A 397 16.29 -25.07 15.21
N LEU A 398 15.44 -24.87 14.21
CA LEU A 398 14.13 -24.23 14.36
C LEU A 398 13.22 -25.04 15.31
N ARG A 399 13.22 -26.37 15.20
CA ARG A 399 12.48 -27.29 16.09
C ARG A 399 12.88 -27.12 17.55
N ARG A 400 14.19 -27.07 17.83
CA ARG A 400 14.72 -26.84 19.19
C ARG A 400 14.35 -25.46 19.72
N HIS A 401 14.26 -24.45 18.86
CA HIS A 401 13.96 -23.08 19.28
C HIS A 401 12.47 -22.85 19.56
N PHE A 402 11.59 -23.21 18.62
CA PHE A 402 10.14 -22.99 18.77
C PHE A 402 9.45 -24.07 19.62
N LEU A 403 10.17 -25.12 20.02
CA LEU A 403 9.76 -26.20 20.93
C LEU A 403 8.50 -26.98 20.52
N ARG A 404 7.94 -26.73 19.33
CA ARG A 404 6.74 -27.39 18.78
C ARG A 404 6.90 -27.65 17.29
N ASP A 405 6.83 -28.92 16.89
CA ASP A 405 6.88 -29.32 15.48
C ASP A 405 5.67 -28.84 14.68
N GLU A 406 4.49 -28.83 15.32
CA GLU A 406 3.21 -28.40 14.74
C GLU A 406 3.31 -26.99 14.15
N PHE A 407 3.96 -26.07 14.87
CA PHE A 407 4.17 -24.69 14.44
C PHE A 407 4.97 -24.59 13.14
N LEU A 408 5.98 -25.44 12.95
CA LEU A 408 6.75 -25.51 11.70
C LEU A 408 5.98 -26.19 10.57
N GLY A 409 5.00 -27.04 10.89
CA GLY A 409 4.10 -27.68 9.93
C GLY A 409 3.05 -26.76 9.30
N ARG A 410 2.80 -25.58 9.90
CA ARG A 410 1.82 -24.58 9.41
C ARG A 410 2.44 -23.46 8.58
N ILE A 411 3.75 -23.45 8.40
CA ILE A 411 4.47 -22.47 7.59
C ILE A 411 4.50 -22.97 6.14
N ASN A 412 3.89 -22.24 5.20
CA ASN A 412 3.82 -22.67 3.80
C ASN A 412 5.20 -22.58 3.11
N GLU A 413 6.00 -21.55 3.44
CA GLU A 413 7.31 -21.31 2.82
C GLU A 413 8.33 -20.78 3.85
N MET A 414 9.47 -21.47 3.98
CA MET A 414 10.65 -20.97 4.71
C MET A 414 11.59 -20.27 3.73
N VAL A 415 11.73 -18.96 3.90
CA VAL A 415 12.45 -18.04 3.00
C VAL A 415 13.77 -17.66 3.64
N TYR A 416 14.87 -17.91 2.94
CA TYR A 416 16.22 -17.73 3.46
C TYR A 416 16.88 -16.53 2.79
N PHE A 417 17.35 -15.59 3.61
CA PHE A 417 18.07 -14.40 3.22
C PHE A 417 19.57 -14.64 3.44
N LEU A 418 20.38 -14.34 2.43
CA LEU A 418 21.81 -14.65 2.40
C LEU A 418 22.64 -13.38 2.63
N PRO A 419 23.86 -13.48 3.21
CA PRO A 419 24.80 -12.36 3.26
C PRO A 419 24.95 -11.70 1.89
N PHE A 420 24.97 -10.37 1.84
CA PHE A 420 25.10 -9.65 0.57
C PHE A 420 26.42 -10.01 -0.16
N SER A 421 26.42 -10.02 -1.50
CA SER A 421 27.64 -10.10 -2.32
C SER A 421 28.38 -8.76 -2.31
N THR A 422 29.64 -8.76 -2.75
CA THR A 422 30.43 -7.53 -2.93
C THR A 422 29.76 -6.52 -3.87
N SER A 423 29.07 -6.96 -4.92
CA SER A 423 28.30 -6.10 -5.82
C SER A 423 26.97 -5.62 -5.22
N GLU A 424 26.23 -6.46 -4.49
CA GLU A 424 25.04 -6.04 -3.74
C GLU A 424 25.38 -5.00 -2.67
N LEU A 425 26.50 -5.16 -1.95
CA LEU A 425 27.03 -4.18 -0.99
C LEU A 425 27.39 -2.86 -1.67
N THR A 426 28.07 -2.93 -2.81
CA THR A 426 28.44 -1.76 -3.62
C THR A 426 27.21 -0.97 -4.07
N GLU A 427 26.13 -1.65 -4.47
CA GLU A 427 24.86 -0.99 -4.80
C GLU A 427 24.18 -0.37 -3.56
N LEU A 428 24.10 -1.11 -2.44
CA LEU A 428 23.53 -0.62 -1.18
C LEU A 428 24.21 0.67 -0.69
N VAL A 429 25.54 0.72 -0.72
CA VAL A 429 26.31 1.92 -0.37
C VAL A 429 25.94 3.08 -1.28
N ASN A 430 25.97 2.88 -2.61
CA ASN A 430 25.63 3.96 -3.56
C ASN A 430 24.19 4.45 -3.42
N ARG A 431 23.21 3.56 -3.17
CA ARG A 431 21.82 3.93 -2.88
C ARG A 431 21.71 4.75 -1.58
N SER A 432 22.44 4.37 -0.53
CA SER A 432 22.44 5.08 0.76
C SER A 432 23.12 6.45 0.66
N LEU A 433 24.31 6.53 0.05
CA LEU A 433 25.01 7.80 -0.23
C LEU A 433 24.17 8.74 -1.09
N LYS A 434 23.49 8.23 -2.12
CA LYS A 434 22.55 9.03 -2.92
C LYS A 434 21.42 9.60 -2.06
N SER A 435 20.78 8.79 -1.21
CA SER A 435 19.76 9.26 -0.27
C SER A 435 20.29 10.37 0.65
N TRP A 436 21.53 10.26 1.11
CA TRP A 436 22.19 11.31 1.90
C TRP A 436 22.51 12.58 1.10
N SER A 437 22.99 12.46 -0.14
CA SER A 437 23.22 13.63 -1.02
C SER A 437 21.92 14.39 -1.31
N GLU A 438 20.80 13.68 -1.51
CA GLU A 438 19.49 14.32 -1.69
C GLU A 438 18.99 15.02 -0.42
N LYS A 439 19.28 14.49 0.77
CA LYS A 439 18.98 15.16 2.06
C LYS A 439 19.86 16.43 2.21
N ALA A 440 21.15 16.34 1.91
CA ALA A 440 22.09 17.45 2.00
C ALA A 440 21.71 18.61 1.06
N LEU A 441 21.34 18.30 -0.19
CA LEU A 441 20.85 19.29 -1.15
C LEU A 441 19.54 19.95 -0.69
N LYS A 442 18.59 19.17 -0.17
CA LYS A 442 17.27 19.67 0.28
C LYS A 442 17.33 20.48 1.60
N ARG A 443 18.33 20.27 2.45
CA ARG A 443 18.43 20.92 3.78
C ARG A 443 19.51 22.00 3.90
N HIS A 444 20.69 21.78 3.30
CA HIS A 444 21.87 22.65 3.42
C HIS A 444 22.24 23.30 2.07
N SER A 445 21.51 22.99 0.99
CA SER A 445 21.84 23.40 -0.39
C SER A 445 23.24 22.97 -0.85
N LEU A 446 23.73 21.84 -0.33
CA LEU A 446 25.04 21.27 -0.67
C LEU A 446 24.90 20.22 -1.78
N THR A 447 25.78 20.26 -2.77
CA THR A 447 25.93 19.17 -3.74
C THR A 447 27.02 18.23 -3.25
N VAL A 448 26.69 16.95 -3.01
CA VAL A 448 27.65 15.96 -2.51
C VAL A 448 27.92 14.89 -3.57
N THR A 449 29.19 14.67 -3.87
CA THR A 449 29.69 13.58 -4.73
C THR A 449 30.72 12.74 -3.97
N TRP A 450 31.06 11.57 -4.49
CA TRP A 450 32.04 10.67 -3.90
C TRP A 450 32.82 9.91 -4.98
N ASN A 451 34.11 9.67 -4.73
CA ASN A 451 34.91 8.78 -5.54
C ASN A 451 34.55 7.29 -5.29
N ARG A 452 35.01 6.40 -6.17
CA ARG A 452 34.78 4.95 -6.06
C ARG A 452 35.42 4.36 -4.80
N GLU A 453 36.64 4.78 -4.45
CA GLU A 453 37.39 4.25 -3.30
C GLU A 453 36.65 4.47 -1.97
N VAL A 454 35.76 5.47 -1.89
CA VAL A 454 34.89 5.71 -0.73
C VAL A 454 33.85 4.60 -0.58
N VAL A 455 33.34 4.08 -1.71
CA VAL A 455 32.40 2.96 -1.73
C VAL A 455 33.13 1.69 -1.31
N ASP A 456 34.27 1.40 -1.95
CA ASP A 456 35.07 0.21 -1.67
C ASP A 456 35.50 0.17 -0.17
N LEU A 457 35.90 1.31 0.41
CA LEU A 457 36.21 1.48 1.84
C LEU A 457 35.04 1.19 2.79
N ILE A 458 33.82 1.59 2.42
CA ILE A 458 32.62 1.36 3.24
C ILE A 458 32.14 -0.10 3.10
N VAL A 459 32.24 -0.69 1.91
CA VAL A 459 32.01 -2.13 1.69
C VAL A 459 32.98 -2.97 2.52
N ASP A 460 34.23 -2.53 2.67
CA ASP A 460 35.23 -3.19 3.51
C ASP A 460 34.90 -3.17 5.02
N GLY A 461 34.07 -2.25 5.48
CA GLY A 461 33.53 -2.16 6.84
C GLY A 461 32.25 -2.98 7.09
N TYR A 462 31.79 -3.76 6.12
CA TYR A 462 30.57 -4.57 6.25
C TYR A 462 30.71 -5.71 7.27
N ASP A 463 29.73 -5.81 8.17
CA ASP A 463 29.57 -6.94 9.09
C ASP A 463 28.37 -7.82 8.69
N VAL A 464 28.67 -9.09 8.43
CA VAL A 464 27.75 -10.16 7.99
C VAL A 464 26.64 -10.46 9.00
N TYR A 465 26.89 -10.25 10.31
CA TYR A 465 25.93 -10.52 11.38
C TYR A 465 24.92 -9.36 11.54
N TYR A 466 25.32 -8.13 11.25
CA TYR A 466 24.46 -6.94 11.31
C TYR A 466 23.85 -6.54 9.95
N GLY A 467 24.30 -7.12 8.84
CA GLY A 467 23.77 -6.86 7.51
C GLY A 467 23.92 -5.39 7.11
N ALA A 468 22.98 -4.84 6.35
CA ALA A 468 23.05 -3.45 5.87
C ALA A 468 22.95 -2.39 6.98
N ARG A 469 22.70 -2.77 8.25
CA ARG A 469 22.83 -1.85 9.40
C ARG A 469 24.30 -1.42 9.61
N SER A 470 25.26 -2.33 9.39
CA SER A 470 26.70 -2.00 9.49
C SER A 470 27.11 -0.93 8.47
N ILE A 471 26.64 -1.06 7.22
CA ILE A 471 26.87 -0.10 6.13
C ILE A 471 26.38 1.29 6.51
N ASN A 472 25.13 1.42 6.94
CA ASN A 472 24.56 2.72 7.30
C ASN A 472 25.28 3.35 8.51
N TYR A 473 25.66 2.53 9.50
CA TYR A 473 26.46 2.98 10.64
C TYR A 473 27.84 3.52 10.21
N GLU A 474 28.58 2.82 9.34
CA GLU A 474 29.88 3.29 8.87
C GLU A 474 29.78 4.52 7.95
N ILE A 475 28.70 4.67 7.15
CA ILE A 475 28.40 5.91 6.40
C ILE A 475 28.13 7.07 7.38
N GLU A 476 27.27 6.88 8.38
CA GLU A 476 26.95 7.92 9.35
C GLU A 476 28.18 8.32 10.19
N ARG A 477 28.96 7.35 10.63
CA ARG A 477 30.18 7.51 11.43
C ARG A 477 31.34 8.14 10.67
N ARG A 478 31.62 7.72 9.42
CA ARG A 478 32.80 8.19 8.66
C ARG A 478 32.52 9.34 7.71
N ILE A 479 31.30 9.47 7.19
CA ILE A 479 30.95 10.47 6.16
C ILE A 479 30.07 11.56 6.75
N ILE A 480 28.91 11.21 7.30
CA ILE A 480 27.94 12.20 7.79
C ILE A 480 28.49 12.96 8.99
N SER A 481 29.22 12.29 9.89
CA SER A 481 29.88 12.94 11.04
C SER A 481 30.97 13.94 10.62
N LEU A 482 31.74 13.66 9.55
CA LEU A 482 32.72 14.62 9.02
C LEU A 482 32.06 15.80 8.29
N LEU A 483 30.96 15.54 7.56
CA LEU A 483 30.17 16.60 6.95
C LEU A 483 29.54 17.52 8.00
N ALA A 484 29.01 16.97 9.09
CA ALA A 484 28.44 17.75 10.20
C ALA A 484 29.52 18.61 10.89
N LEU A 485 30.71 18.05 11.15
CA LEU A 485 31.84 18.80 11.71
C LEU A 485 32.31 19.93 10.79
N ALA A 486 32.29 19.72 9.46
CA ALA A 486 32.62 20.76 8.48
C ALA A 486 31.53 21.86 8.37
N ASP A 487 30.25 21.52 8.61
CA ASP A 487 29.13 22.47 8.71
C ASP A 487 29.31 23.35 9.97
N GLU A 488 29.57 22.72 11.13
CA GLU A 488 29.82 23.38 12.43
C GLU A 488 31.06 24.30 12.41
N GLN A 489 32.12 23.89 11.72
CA GLN A 489 33.34 24.71 11.52
C GLN A 489 33.16 25.83 10.48
N GLY A 490 31.96 26.02 9.91
CA GLY A 490 31.68 27.04 8.89
C GLY A 490 32.50 26.83 7.61
N HIS A 491 32.84 25.59 7.28
CA HIS A 491 33.59 25.23 6.08
C HIS A 491 32.67 24.90 4.90
N LEU A 492 31.40 24.62 5.16
CA LEU A 492 30.36 24.38 4.16
C LEU A 492 29.46 25.61 4.04
N ASN A 493 29.38 26.21 2.84
CA ASN A 493 28.48 27.31 2.53
C ASN A 493 27.30 26.81 1.69
N PRO A 494 26.10 27.43 1.77
CA PRO A 494 25.00 27.12 0.86
C PRO A 494 25.42 27.27 -0.62
N GLY A 495 25.19 26.23 -1.42
CA GLY A 495 25.64 26.16 -2.81
C GLY A 495 27.04 25.58 -3.02
N SER A 496 27.78 25.23 -1.96
CA SER A 496 29.06 24.51 -2.09
C SER A 496 28.88 23.10 -2.65
N HIS A 497 29.90 22.63 -3.36
CA HIS A 497 30.01 21.26 -3.88
C HIS A 497 31.13 20.52 -3.16
N VAL A 498 30.81 19.38 -2.54
CA VAL A 498 31.73 18.59 -1.72
C VAL A 498 31.98 17.24 -2.39
N ASN A 499 33.21 17.00 -2.83
CA ASN A 499 33.62 15.67 -3.31
C ASN A 499 34.35 14.89 -2.22
N ILE A 500 33.76 13.77 -1.82
CA ILE A 500 34.31 12.86 -0.80
C ILE A 500 35.35 11.94 -1.47
N SER A 501 36.54 11.86 -0.89
CA SER A 501 37.64 10.99 -1.33
C SER A 501 38.25 10.23 -0.16
N VAL A 502 39.16 9.29 -0.44
CA VAL A 502 39.95 8.57 0.57
C VAL A 502 41.41 9.02 0.48
N SER A 503 42.10 9.13 1.63
CA SER A 503 43.50 9.56 1.72
C SER A 503 44.48 8.62 1.01
N HIS A 504 44.21 7.31 1.07
CA HIS A 504 44.98 6.22 0.47
C HIS A 504 44.07 5.00 0.30
N LYS A 505 44.48 3.99 -0.49
CA LYS A 505 43.62 2.85 -0.84
C LYS A 505 43.31 1.94 0.36
N SER A 506 42.31 1.07 0.21
CA SER A 506 41.98 0.09 1.25
C SER A 506 43.02 -1.04 1.29
N VAL A 507 43.27 -1.57 2.49
CA VAL A 507 44.25 -2.63 2.76
C VAL A 507 43.92 -3.92 1.97
N LYS A 508 42.65 -4.16 1.64
CA LYS A 508 42.28 -5.31 0.79
C LYS A 508 42.63 -5.11 -0.69
N ASP A 509 42.60 -3.88 -1.21
CA ASP A 509 43.08 -3.59 -2.58
C ASP A 509 44.59 -3.82 -2.67
N GLU A 510 45.35 -3.43 -1.65
CA GLU A 510 46.80 -3.68 -1.58
C GLU A 510 47.10 -5.19 -1.52
N ALA A 511 46.32 -5.95 -0.74
CA ALA A 511 46.41 -7.41 -0.68
C ALA A 511 45.95 -8.15 -1.97
N TRP A 512 45.11 -7.49 -2.80
CA TRP A 512 44.68 -8.02 -4.11
C TRP A 512 45.65 -7.63 -5.24
N SER A 513 46.21 -6.41 -5.18
CA SER A 513 47.16 -5.89 -6.17
C SER A 513 48.55 -6.51 -6.03
N SER A 514 49.04 -6.70 -4.79
CA SER A 514 50.34 -7.35 -4.52
C SER A 514 50.45 -8.78 -5.06
N LYS A 515 49.32 -9.49 -5.24
CA LYS A 515 49.27 -10.79 -5.94
C LYS A 515 49.62 -10.73 -7.44
N LYS A 516 49.80 -9.54 -8.02
CA LYS A 516 50.26 -9.34 -9.42
C LYS A 516 51.62 -8.66 -9.55
N SER A 517 52.22 -8.17 -8.46
CA SER A 517 53.51 -7.47 -8.50
C SER A 517 54.30 -7.68 -7.21
N ASN A 518 55.41 -8.42 -7.31
CA ASN A 518 56.45 -8.48 -6.27
C ASN A 518 57.27 -7.17 -6.27
N GLU A 519 56.68 -6.09 -5.77
CA GLU A 519 57.40 -4.85 -5.44
C GLU A 519 57.09 -4.45 -3.99
N ASN A 520 58.03 -3.75 -3.36
CA ASN A 520 58.08 -3.61 -1.91
C ASN A 520 56.94 -2.74 -1.37
N LEU A 521 56.31 -3.17 -0.28
CA LEU A 521 55.42 -2.32 0.51
C LEU A 521 56.23 -1.19 1.17
N ASP A 522 55.81 0.05 0.97
CA ASP A 522 56.47 1.23 1.51
C ASP A 522 56.17 1.34 3.02
N PRO A 523 57.18 1.32 3.92
CA PRO A 523 56.99 1.21 5.37
C PRO A 523 56.36 2.46 6.04
N THR A 524 55.98 3.47 5.26
CA THR A 524 55.29 4.68 5.74
C THR A 524 53.77 4.49 5.94
N ILE A 525 53.15 3.45 5.37
CA ILE A 525 51.69 3.26 5.35
C ILE A 525 51.21 2.54 6.64
N SER A 526 51.27 3.25 7.77
CA SER A 526 50.81 2.73 9.08
C SER A 526 49.48 3.31 9.59
N SER A 527 48.86 4.25 8.88
CA SER A 527 47.52 4.77 9.21
C SER A 527 46.43 3.98 8.47
N PRO A 528 45.25 3.72 9.09
CA PRO A 528 44.09 3.24 8.34
C PRO A 528 43.63 4.29 7.30
N PRO A 529 42.98 3.86 6.20
CA PRO A 529 42.43 4.77 5.20
C PRO A 529 41.38 5.73 5.80
N ARG A 530 41.57 7.04 5.57
CA ARG A 530 40.76 8.14 6.11
C ARG A 530 39.89 8.76 5.02
N ILE A 531 38.74 9.29 5.41
CA ILE A 531 37.87 10.03 4.49
C ILE A 531 38.25 11.52 4.51
N VAL A 532 38.39 12.10 3.32
CA VAL A 532 38.83 13.47 3.08
C VAL A 532 37.75 14.19 2.26
N LEU A 533 37.38 15.40 2.70
CA LEU A 533 36.35 16.20 2.03
C LEU A 533 37.00 17.30 1.18
N ASN A 534 36.77 17.28 -0.14
CA ASN A 534 37.23 18.33 -1.04
C ASN A 534 36.07 19.30 -1.27
N VAL A 535 36.10 20.46 -0.60
CA VAL A 535 35.04 21.46 -0.65
C VAL A 535 35.36 22.52 -1.69
N THR A 536 34.48 22.66 -2.67
CA THR A 536 34.48 23.73 -3.66
C THR A 536 33.36 24.73 -3.41
N ASP A 537 33.71 26.02 -3.30
CA ASP A 537 32.75 27.12 -3.12
C ASP A 537 31.89 27.35 -4.39
N ALA A 538 30.70 27.92 -4.23
CA ALA A 538 29.73 28.14 -5.32
C ALA A 538 30.26 28.99 -6.51
N LYS A 539 31.40 29.68 -6.34
CA LYS A 539 32.10 30.44 -7.38
C LYS A 539 33.27 29.68 -8.04
N GLY A 540 33.48 28.41 -7.70
CA GLY A 540 34.53 27.54 -8.24
C GLY A 540 35.97 27.94 -7.92
N LYS A 541 36.19 28.89 -6.99
CA LYS A 541 37.49 29.54 -6.76
C LYS A 541 38.29 29.09 -5.55
N MET A 542 37.65 28.53 -4.53
CA MET A 542 38.35 27.87 -3.42
C MET A 542 38.13 26.37 -3.54
N ASN A 543 39.22 25.61 -3.39
CA ASN A 543 39.22 24.17 -3.33
C ASN A 543 39.93 23.78 -2.02
N LYS A 544 39.15 23.53 -0.95
CA LYS A 544 39.66 23.21 0.39
C LYS A 544 39.67 21.69 0.56
N VAL A 545 40.85 21.11 0.70
CA VAL A 545 41.03 19.71 1.13
C VAL A 545 40.93 19.67 2.66
N LEU A 546 39.93 18.98 3.20
CA LEU A 546 39.67 18.87 4.63
C LEU A 546 39.84 17.42 5.08
N ASP A 547 41.01 17.09 5.62
CA ASP A 547 41.19 15.88 6.44
C ASP A 547 40.98 16.23 7.91
N LEU A 548 39.71 16.33 8.31
CA LEU A 548 39.33 16.62 9.70
C LEU A 548 39.64 15.46 10.66
N THR A 549 40.19 14.34 10.17
CA THR A 549 40.74 13.26 11.02
C THR A 549 42.16 13.54 11.48
N GLN A 550 42.80 14.60 10.98
CA GLN A 550 44.08 15.13 11.47
C GLN A 550 43.87 16.17 12.59
N THR A 551 43.16 15.79 13.65
CA THR A 551 43.19 16.54 14.92
C THR A 551 44.55 16.38 15.58
N THR A 552 45.54 17.12 15.07
CA THR A 552 46.70 17.53 15.85
C THR A 552 46.18 18.48 16.93
N ILE A 553 45.84 17.93 18.10
CA ILE A 553 45.38 18.74 19.24
C ILE A 553 46.61 19.44 19.82
N SER A 554 46.97 20.58 19.21
CA SER A 554 47.95 21.52 19.76
C SER A 554 47.34 22.20 20.97
N TRP A 555 47.45 21.56 22.13
CA TRP A 555 47.31 22.23 23.42
C TRP A 555 48.39 23.32 23.48
N ALA A 556 47.96 24.58 23.64
CA ALA A 556 48.79 25.77 23.81
C ALA A 556 48.74 26.24 25.27
#